data_AF-A0A5C6BYT8-F1
#
_entry.id   AF-A0A5C6BYT8-F1
#
_cell.length_a   1.000
_cell.length_b   1.000
_cell.length_c   1.000
_cell.angle_alpha   90.00
_cell.angle_beta   90.00
_cell.angle_gamma   90.00
#
_symmetry.space_group_name_H-M   'P 1'
#
loop_
_entity.id
_entity.type
_entity.pdbx_description
1 polymer ?
#
loop_
_entity_poly.entity_id
_entity_poly.type
_entity_poly.pdbx_seq_one_letter_code
_entity_poly.pdbx_strand_id
1 'polypeptide(L)' 'MATHKVKMTLPPREIKRADATFDVERDGKKFGTLEISNGSIVWFPPYTQEGLKMSWKKFAQLMEEHATRVERR' A
#
# COMPACT_ATOMS: atom_id res chain seq x y z
N MET A 1 14.70 14.02 8.62
CA MET A 1 13.28 14.21 8.26
C MET A 1 13.12 13.74 6.82
N ALA A 2 12.32 12.72 6.56
CA ALA A 2 12.16 12.20 5.19
C ALA A 2 11.02 12.93 4.49
N THR A 3 11.34 13.56 3.35
CA THR A 3 10.42 14.37 2.54
C THR A 3 9.65 13.44 1.61
N HIS A 4 8.49 12.94 2.03
CA HIS A 4 7.69 12.04 1.21
C HIS A 4 6.76 12.85 0.30
N LYS A 5 6.98 12.81 -1.01
CA LYS A 5 6.04 13.33 -2.02
C LYS A 5 5.05 12.22 -2.38
N VAL A 6 3.78 12.42 -2.02
CA VAL A 6 2.67 11.53 -2.41
C VAL A 6 1.74 12.34 -3.32
N LYS A 7 1.49 11.85 -4.53
CA LYS A 7 0.49 12.42 -5.47
C LYS A 7 -0.44 11.30 -5.93
N MET A 8 -1.75 11.55 -5.91
CA MET A 8 -2.70 10.76 -6.70
C MET A 8 -3.98 11.55 -6.98
N THR A 9 -4.46 11.50 -8.22
CA THR A 9 -5.83 11.88 -8.59
C THR A 9 -6.28 10.96 -9.72
N LEU A 10 -7.28 10.12 -9.43
CA LEU A 10 -7.95 9.28 -10.43
C LEU A 10 -9.46 9.40 -10.25
N PRO A 11 -10.24 9.42 -11.34
CA PRO A 11 -11.71 9.43 -11.28
C PRO A 11 -12.25 8.09 -10.74
N PRO A 12 -13.39 8.08 -10.02
CA PRO A 12 -13.95 6.86 -9.44
C PRO A 12 -14.34 5.85 -10.54
N ARG A 13 -13.90 4.60 -10.39
CA ARG A 13 -14.24 3.47 -11.26
C ARG A 13 -14.56 2.23 -10.42
N GLU A 14 -15.55 1.45 -10.85
CA GLU A 14 -15.77 0.09 -10.34
C GLU A 14 -14.67 -0.86 -10.80
N ILE A 15 -14.39 -1.85 -9.96
CA ILE A 15 -13.06 -2.39 -9.76
C ILE A 15 -13.18 -3.92 -9.66
N LYS A 16 -12.33 -4.68 -10.38
CA LYS A 16 -12.51 -6.14 -10.62
C LYS A 16 -11.30 -7.04 -10.32
N ARG A 17 -10.07 -6.52 -10.18
CA ARG A 17 -8.85 -7.36 -9.99
C ARG A 17 -7.83 -6.75 -9.03
N ALA A 18 -6.86 -5.99 -9.54
CA ALA A 18 -5.93 -5.17 -8.77
C ALA A 18 -6.13 -3.75 -9.28
N ASP A 19 -6.48 -2.87 -8.36
CA ASP A 19 -7.18 -1.63 -8.65
C ASP A 19 -6.29 -0.40 -8.49
N ALA A 20 -5.20 -0.57 -7.74
CA ALA A 20 -4.13 0.39 -7.65
C ALA A 20 -2.81 -0.33 -7.33
N THR A 21 -1.76 0.04 -8.07
CA THR A 21 -0.39 -0.39 -7.82
C THR A 21 0.41 0.85 -7.47
N PHE A 22 1.11 0.83 -6.33
CA PHE A 22 1.95 1.90 -5.84
C PHE A 22 3.39 1.43 -5.75
N ASP A 23 4.29 2.05 -6.51
CA ASP A 23 5.71 1.94 -6.24
C ASP A 23 6.08 2.85 -5.06
N VAL A 24 6.58 2.25 -3.99
CA VAL A 24 7.02 2.97 -2.80
C VAL A 24 8.52 3.11 -2.87
N GLU A 25 8.99 4.35 -2.82
CA GLU A 25 10.42 4.68 -2.78
C GLU A 25 10.81 5.22 -1.41
N ARG A 26 12.02 4.88 -0.99
CA ARG A 26 12.66 5.41 0.21
C ARG A 26 14.08 5.82 -0.15
N ASP A 27 14.44 7.06 0.18
CA ASP A 27 15.78 7.62 -0.07
C ASP A 27 16.23 7.47 -1.54
N GLY A 28 15.29 7.65 -2.49
CA GLY A 28 15.55 7.57 -3.93
C GLY A 28 15.75 6.14 -4.46
N LYS A 29 15.46 5.11 -3.67
CA LYS A 29 15.50 3.70 -4.08
C LYS A 29 14.14 3.05 -3.90
N LYS A 30 13.82 2.10 -4.79
CA LYS A 30 12.59 1.29 -4.67
C LYS A 30 12.62 0.50 -3.36
N PHE A 31 11.66 0.79 -2.49
CA PHE A 31 11.45 0.13 -1.21
C PHE A 31 10.47 -1.05 -1.34
N GLY A 32 9.57 -1.01 -2.33
CA GLY A 32 8.68 -2.11 -2.68
C GLY A 32 7.53 -1.65 -3.56
N THR A 33 6.65 -2.58 -3.91
CA THR A 33 5.40 -2.30 -4.64
C THR A 33 4.21 -2.76 -3.81
N LEU A 34 3.22 -1.90 -3.64
CA LEU A 34 1.96 -2.20 -2.97
C LEU A 34 0.85 -2.35 -4.02
N GLU A 35 0.22 -3.51 -4.06
CA GLU A 35 -0.98 -3.74 -4.87
C GLU A 35 -2.20 -3.81 -3.98
N ILE A 36 -3.23 -3.06 -4.36
CA ILE A 36 -4.51 -3.00 -3.66
C ILE A 36 -5.59 -3.55 -4.59
N SER A 37 -6.42 -4.43 -4.04
CA SER A 37 -7.56 -5.04 -4.73
C SER A 37 -8.80 -5.03 -3.84
N ASN A 38 -9.98 -5.25 -4.43
CA ASN A 38 -11.21 -5.50 -3.66
C ASN A 38 -11.05 -6.56 -2.55
N GLY A 39 -10.29 -7.63 -2.79
CA GLY A 39 -10.19 -8.76 -1.86
C GLY A 39 -9.03 -8.68 -0.87
N SER A 40 -7.97 -7.93 -1.20
CA SER A 40 -6.70 -8.03 -0.49
C SER A 40 -5.73 -6.89 -0.77
N ILE A 41 -4.75 -6.78 0.12
CA ILE A 41 -3.55 -5.98 -0.08
C ILE A 41 -2.36 -6.92 -0.28
N VAL A 42 -1.47 -6.60 -1.21
CA VAL A 42 -0.26 -7.38 -1.48
C VAL A 42 0.95 -6.46 -1.47
N TRP A 43 1.97 -6.82 -0.68
CA TRP A 43 3.23 -6.12 -0.65
C TRP A 43 4.32 -6.94 -1.33
N PHE A 44 5.00 -6.35 -2.30
CA PHE A 44 6.16 -6.92 -2.98
C PHE A 44 7.41 -6.22 -2.45
N PRO A 45 8.24 -6.90 -1.64
CA PRO A 45 9.53 -6.35 -1.20
C PRO A 45 10.45 -6.07 -2.40
N PRO A 46 11.49 -5.25 -2.21
CA PRO A 46 12.41 -4.95 -3.28
C PRO A 46 13.24 -6.20 -3.59
N TYR A 47 13.60 -6.40 -4.86
CA TYR A 47 14.44 -7.50 -5.33
C TYR A 47 13.82 -8.91 -5.23
N THR A 48 12.51 -9.03 -5.00
CA THR A 48 11.77 -10.30 -5.13
C THR A 48 10.49 -10.12 -5.94
N GLN A 49 10.05 -11.20 -6.59
CA GLN A 49 8.75 -11.28 -7.25
C GLN A 49 7.66 -11.91 -6.35
N GLU A 50 8.04 -12.42 -5.18
CA GLU A 50 7.12 -13.04 -4.24
C GLU A 50 6.37 -11.97 -3.43
N GLY A 51 5.05 -11.93 -3.61
CA GLY A 51 4.16 -10.99 -2.93
C GLY A 51 3.65 -11.53 -1.59
N LEU A 52 3.72 -10.69 -0.56
CA LEU A 52 3.12 -10.95 0.76
C LEU A 52 1.68 -10.46 0.75
N LYS A 53 0.74 -11.40 0.67
CA LYS A 53 -0.70 -11.12 0.58
C LYS A 53 -1.38 -11.14 1.94
N MET A 54 -2.27 -10.18 2.16
CA MET A 54 -3.06 -10.06 3.39
C MET A 54 -4.51 -9.65 3.09
N SER A 55 -5.45 -10.12 3.91
CA SER A 55 -6.86 -9.71 3.84
C SER A 55 -7.09 -8.34 4.48
N TRP A 56 -8.13 -7.63 4.05
CA TRP A 56 -8.51 -6.34 4.63
C TRP A 56 -8.79 -6.39 6.12
N LYS A 57 -9.41 -7.47 6.61
CA LYS A 57 -9.68 -7.65 8.04
C LYS A 57 -8.38 -7.71 8.85
N LYS A 58 -7.38 -8.47 8.38
CA LYS A 58 -6.11 -8.57 9.08
C LYS A 58 -5.30 -7.28 8.97
N PHE A 59 -5.36 -6.60 7.83
CA PHE A 59 -4.76 -5.28 7.66
C PHE A 59 -5.33 -4.26 8.65
N ALA A 60 -6.66 -4.17 8.76
CA ALA A 60 -7.33 -3.26 9.69
C ALA A 60 -6.91 -3.51 11.13
N GLN A 61 -6.94 -4.79 11.56
CA GLN A 61 -6.46 -5.19 12.87
C GLN A 61 -5.01 -4.72 13.13
N LEU A 62 -4.09 -4.96 12.20
CA LEU A 62 -2.68 -4.55 12.37
C LEU A 62 -2.51 -3.04 12.40
N MET A 63 -3.30 -2.30 11.61
CA MET A 63 -3.27 -0.83 11.64
C MET A 63 -3.77 -0.29 12.98
N GLU A 64 -4.83 -0.86 13.54
CA GLU A 64 -5.32 -0.48 14.87
C GLU A 64 -4.31 -0.82 15.98
N GLU A 65 -3.61 -1.94 15.87
CA GLU A 65 -2.64 -2.41 16.87
C GLU A 65 -1.28 -1.69 16.78
N HIS A 66 -0.81 -1.34 15.58
CA HIS A 66 0.58 -0.93 15.34
C HIS A 66 0.75 0.44 14.68
N ALA A 67 -0.32 1.20 14.41
CA ALA A 67 -0.19 2.54 13.86
C ALA A 67 0.67 3.42 14.77
N THR A 68 1.67 4.08 14.18
CA THR A 68 2.59 4.97 14.91
C THR A 68 1.99 6.35 15.18
N ARG A 69 0.96 6.75 14.42
CA ARG A 69 0.29 8.04 14.53
C ARG A 69 -1.14 7.97 14.00
N VAL A 70 -2.04 8.71 14.64
CA VAL A 70 -3.43 8.90 14.20
C VAL A 70 -3.52 10.16 13.33
N GLU A 71 -4.07 10.02 12.13
CA GLU A 71 -4.36 11.13 11.22
C GLU A 71 -5.86 11.43 11.20
N ARG A 72 -6.24 12.71 11.33
CA ARG A 72 -7.64 13.16 11.25
C ARG A 72 -7.91 13.70 9.84
N ARG A 73 -9.04 13.29 9.26
CA ARG A 73 -9.46 13.69 7.91
C ARG A 73 -10.34 14.93 7.93
#